data_AF-A0A392Q2L2-F1
#
_entry.id   AF-A0A392Q2L2-F1
#
_cell.length_a   1.000
_cell.length_b   1.000
_cell.length_c   1.000
_cell.angle_alpha   90.00
_cell.angle_beta   90.00
_cell.angle_gamma   90.00
#
_symmetry.space_group_name_H-M   'P 1'
#
loop_
_entity.id
_entity.type
_entity.pdbx_description
1 polymer ?
#
loop_
_entity_poly.entity_id
_entity_poly.type
_entity_poly.pdbx_seq_one_letter_code
_entity_poly.pdbx_strand_id
1 'polypeptide(L)'
;MASSPLVFTVRRSQPELVRPAAPTPREVKLLSDIDDQEGLRFNLPFIFVFRHEPSMTEKDPVKVLKDALSQTLVYYYPGAGRIMEGAERKLMV
;
A
#
# COMPACT_ATOMS: atom_id res chain seq x y z
N MET A 1 -24.84 -32.69 9.46
CA MET A 1 -23.99 -33.01 8.28
C MET A 1 -22.78 -32.10 8.33
N ALA A 2 -21.57 -32.64 8.31
CA ALA A 2 -20.36 -31.81 8.28
C ALA A 2 -20.19 -31.23 6.87
N SER A 3 -20.09 -29.91 6.77
CA SER A 3 -19.74 -29.24 5.50
C SER A 3 -18.30 -29.58 5.16
N SER A 4 -18.03 -29.99 3.92
CA SER A 4 -16.66 -30.14 3.43
C SER A 4 -15.94 -28.79 3.46
N PRO A 5 -14.63 -28.76 3.80
CA PRO A 5 -13.86 -27.51 3.83
C PRO A 5 -13.67 -26.95 2.42
N LEU A 6 -13.95 -25.66 2.26
CA LEU A 6 -13.65 -24.92 1.03
C LEU A 6 -12.13 -24.76 0.92
N VAL A 7 -11.53 -25.36 -0.11
CA VAL A 7 -10.11 -25.18 -0.42
C VAL A 7 -9.97 -24.01 -1.40
N PHE A 8 -9.45 -22.87 -0.92
CA PHE A 8 -9.17 -21.70 -1.75
C PHE A 8 -7.68 -21.68 -2.14
N THR A 9 -7.39 -21.99 -3.41
CA THR A 9 -6.01 -21.98 -3.92
C THR A 9 -5.67 -20.59 -4.44
N VAL A 10 -4.61 -19.99 -3.90
CA VAL A 10 -4.13 -18.66 -4.30
C VAL A 10 -2.78 -18.79 -4.99
N ARG A 11 -2.65 -18.23 -6.20
CA ARG A 11 -1.37 -18.04 -6.86
C ARG A 11 -0.90 -16.60 -6.63
N ARG A 12 0.24 -16.42 -5.95
CA ARG A 12 0.85 -15.11 -5.75
C ARG A 12 1.85 -14.82 -6.86
N SER A 13 1.72 -13.66 -7.48
CA SER A 13 2.72 -13.12 -8.41
C SER A 13 3.93 -12.54 -7.66
N GLN A 14 5.02 -12.27 -8.38
CA GLN A 14 6.17 -11.58 -7.80
C GLN A 14 5.80 -10.14 -7.37
N PRO A 15 6.36 -9.63 -6.26
CA PRO A 15 6.16 -8.24 -5.87
C PRO A 15 6.74 -7.27 -6.89
N GLU A 16 6.08 -6.13 -7.07
CA GLU A 16 6.51 -5.07 -7.98
C GLU A 16 6.51 -3.72 -7.29
N LEU A 17 7.56 -2.91 -7.53
CA LEU A 17 7.67 -1.57 -6.97
C LEU A 17 6.97 -0.55 -7.88
N VAL A 18 5.90 0.07 -7.38
CA VAL A 18 5.21 1.18 -8.05
C VAL A 18 5.82 2.50 -7.58
N ARG A 19 6.30 3.31 -8.52
CA ARG A 19 6.88 4.64 -8.24
C ARG A 19 5.84 5.74 -8.49
N PRO A 20 5.99 6.93 -7.88
CA PRO A 20 5.19 8.09 -8.25
C PRO A 20 5.28 8.40 -9.75
N ALA A 21 4.17 8.82 -10.35
CA ALA A 21 4.08 9.09 -11.79
C ALA A 21 4.87 10.34 -12.24
N ALA A 22 5.24 11.20 -11.29
CA ALA A 22 6.00 12.43 -11.52
C ALA A 22 7.02 12.64 -10.40
N PRO A 23 8.05 13.48 -10.59
CA PRO A 23 8.97 13.85 -9.52
C PRO A 23 8.25 14.41 -8.29
N THR A 24 8.65 13.95 -7.10
CA THR A 24 8.14 14.42 -5.81
C THR A 24 9.25 15.10 -5.02
N PRO A 25 8.94 15.95 -4.02
CA PRO A 25 9.94 16.53 -3.14
C PRO A 25 10.84 15.45 -2.51
N ARG A 26 12.12 15.79 -2.34
CA ARG A 26 13.10 14.95 -1.64
C ARG A 26 13.47 15.63 -0.34
N GLU A 27 12.89 15.13 0.73
CA GLU A 27 13.00 15.71 2.06
C GLU A 27 12.80 14.64 3.11
N VAL A 28 13.06 15.00 4.37
CA VAL A 28 12.79 14.17 5.53
C VAL A 28 11.68 14.83 6.33
N LYS A 29 10.62 14.10 6.63
CA LYS A 29 9.52 14.56 7.46
C LYS A 29 9.55 13.87 8.82
N LEU A 30 9.59 14.66 9.89
CA LEU A 30 9.39 14.15 11.24
C LEU A 30 7.91 13.77 11.43
N LEU A 31 7.68 12.62 12.06
CA LEU A 31 6.32 12.21 12.43
C LEU A 31 5.86 12.95 13.70
N SER A 32 4.55 13.21 13.80
CA SER A 32 3.99 13.80 15.02
C SER A 32 4.11 12.83 16.20
N ASP A 33 3.87 13.30 17.42
CA ASP A 33 3.89 12.42 18.60
C ASP A 33 2.74 11.41 18.60
N ILE A 34 1.65 11.69 17.87
CA ILE A 34 0.55 10.74 17.68
C ILE A 34 0.99 9.61 16.74
N ASP A 35 1.69 9.95 15.65
CA ASP A 35 2.10 8.99 14.62
C ASP A 35 3.31 8.14 15.06
N ASP A 36 4.09 8.60 16.04
CA ASP A 36 5.33 7.96 16.51
C ASP A 36 5.14 6.93 17.64
N GLN A 37 3.90 6.75 18.10
CA GLN A 37 3.57 5.79 19.17
C GLN A 37 4.03 4.38 18.82
N GLU A 38 4.76 3.72 19.72
CA GLU A 38 5.30 2.38 19.48
C GLU A 38 4.22 1.36 19.12
N GLY A 39 3.03 1.49 19.70
CA GLY A 39 1.89 0.63 19.43
C GLY A 39 1.37 0.71 17.99
N LEU A 40 1.75 1.74 17.22
CA LEU A 40 1.34 1.94 15.81
C LEU A 40 2.41 1.47 14.80
N ARG A 41 3.57 0.99 15.26
CA ARG A 41 4.72 0.61 14.40
C ARG A 41 4.56 -0.77 13.75
N PHE A 42 3.46 -0.97 13.03
CA PHE A 42 3.17 -2.20 12.30
C PHE A 42 2.40 -1.93 11.00
N ASN A 43 2.46 -2.87 10.06
CA ASN A 43 1.67 -2.78 8.83
C ASN A 43 0.25 -3.30 9.09
N LEU A 44 -0.76 -2.45 8.87
CA LEU A 44 -2.17 -2.83 8.93
C LEU A 44 -2.58 -3.62 7.67
N PRO A 45 -2.92 -4.92 7.77
CA PRO A 45 -3.31 -5.71 6.61
C PRO A 45 -4.81 -5.54 6.34
N PHE A 46 -5.17 -4.87 5.24
CA PHE A 46 -6.55 -4.77 4.76
C PHE A 46 -6.79 -5.66 3.54
N ILE A 47 -7.98 -6.26 3.45
CA ILE A 47 -8.47 -6.97 2.26
C ILE A 47 -9.77 -6.30 1.83
N PHE A 48 -9.77 -5.70 0.64
CA PHE A 48 -10.96 -5.13 0.01
C PHE A 48 -11.47 -6.09 -1.06
N VAL A 49 -12.73 -6.54 -0.94
CA VAL A 49 -13.37 -7.46 -1.88
C VAL A 49 -14.42 -6.71 -2.68
N PHE A 50 -14.28 -6.73 -4.01
CA PHE A 50 -15.19 -6.04 -4.93
C PHE A 50 -15.96 -7.07 -5.76
N ARG A 51 -17.22 -6.75 -6.07
CA ARG A 51 -18.02 -7.53 -7.02
C ARG A 51 -17.50 -7.29 -8.44
N HIS A 52 -17.62 -8.29 -9.30
CA HIS A 52 -17.35 -8.13 -10.72
C HIS A 52 -18.27 -7.05 -11.32
N GLU A 53 -17.67 -6.12 -12.07
CA GLU A 53 -18.37 -5.04 -12.77
C GLU A 53 -18.19 -5.23 -14.28
N PRO A 54 -19.25 -5.34 -15.09
CA PRO A 54 -19.14 -5.59 -16.53
C PRO A 54 -18.23 -4.62 -17.28
N SER A 55 -18.14 -3.36 -16.85
CA SER A 55 -17.26 -2.34 -17.45
C SER A 55 -15.75 -2.62 -17.27
N MET A 56 -15.38 -3.60 -16.44
CA MET A 56 -13.99 -4.02 -16.21
C MET A 56 -13.57 -5.22 -17.06
N THR A 57 -14.48 -5.82 -17.85
CA THR A 57 -14.23 -7.07 -18.61
C THR A 57 -13.00 -7.00 -19.52
N GLU A 58 -12.75 -5.84 -20.15
CA GLU A 58 -11.63 -5.63 -21.08
C GLU A 58 -10.41 -4.96 -20.42
N LYS A 59 -10.45 -4.67 -19.12
CA LYS A 59 -9.39 -3.96 -18.41
C LYS A 59 -8.56 -4.94 -17.59
N ASP A 60 -7.24 -4.78 -17.63
CA ASP A 60 -6.36 -5.44 -16.66
C ASP A 60 -6.46 -4.71 -15.31
N PRO A 61 -7.08 -5.31 -14.27
CA PRO A 61 -7.22 -4.67 -12.97
C PRO A 61 -5.87 -4.39 -12.32
N VAL A 62 -4.83 -5.19 -12.59
CA VAL A 62 -3.49 -4.98 -12.04
C VAL A 62 -2.89 -3.70 -12.62
N LYS A 63 -2.96 -3.52 -13.94
CA LYS A 63 -2.52 -2.29 -14.59
C LYS A 63 -3.28 -1.07 -14.09
N VAL A 64 -4.61 -1.15 -14.00
CA VAL A 64 -5.45 -0.04 -13.50
C VAL A 64 -5.04 0.37 -12.09
N LEU A 65 -4.85 -0.58 -11.18
CA LEU A 65 -4.44 -0.29 -9.80
C LEU A 65 -3.03 0.28 -9.71
N LYS A 66 -2.08 -0.22 -10.50
CA LYS A 66 -0.71 0.32 -10.55
C LYS A 66 -0.68 1.75 -11.08
N ASP A 67 -1.40 2.03 -12.17
CA ASP A 67 -1.48 3.35 -12.78
C ASP A 67 -2.12 4.34 -11.80
N ALA A 68 -3.22 3.96 -11.16
CA ALA A 68 -3.89 4.77 -10.14
C ALA A 68 -2.99 5.04 -8.94
N LEU A 69 -2.35 4.00 -8.37
CA LEU A 69 -1.42 4.15 -7.25
C LEU A 69 -0.26 5.08 -7.61
N SER A 70 0.34 4.92 -8.79
CA SER A 70 1.43 5.77 -9.26
C SER A 70 1.04 7.25 -9.32
N GLN A 71 -0.18 7.56 -9.78
CA GLN A 71 -0.72 8.93 -9.79
C GLN A 71 -1.03 9.44 -8.38
N THR A 72 -1.64 8.61 -7.53
CA THR A 72 -1.95 8.96 -6.13
C THR A 72 -0.68 9.29 -5.34
N LEU A 73 0.40 8.54 -5.54
CA LEU A 73 1.69 8.75 -4.88
C LEU A 73 2.35 10.09 -5.23
N VAL A 74 1.91 10.82 -6.26
CA VAL A 74 2.38 12.20 -6.48
C VAL A 74 1.87 13.13 -5.37
N TYR A 75 0.60 12.98 -4.99
CA TYR A 75 -0.04 13.79 -3.95
C TYR A 75 0.28 13.29 -2.54
N TYR A 76 0.43 11.97 -2.38
CA TYR A 76 0.73 11.30 -1.11
C TYR A 76 2.16 10.74 -1.11
N TYR A 77 3.12 11.53 -1.59
CA TYR A 77 4.51 11.08 -1.80
C TYR A 77 5.25 10.52 -0.57
N PRO A 78 4.96 10.90 0.69
CA PRO A 78 5.57 10.22 1.84
C PRO A 78 5.26 8.70 1.84
N GLY A 79 4.13 8.28 1.27
CA GLY A 79 3.78 6.86 1.11
C GLY A 79 4.71 6.07 0.18
N ALA A 80 5.48 6.75 -0.68
CA ALA A 80 6.54 6.13 -1.49
C ALA A 80 7.93 6.16 -0.82
N GLY A 81 8.03 6.81 0.35
CA GLY A 81 9.26 7.03 1.11
C GLY A 81 9.75 5.80 1.86
N ARG A 82 10.60 6.02 2.87
CA ARG A 82 11.14 4.98 3.74
C ARG A 82 11.10 5.49 5.17
N ILE A 83 10.50 4.70 6.05
CA ILE A 83 10.53 5.00 7.48
C ILE A 83 11.96 4.79 7.99
N MET A 84 12.46 5.74 8.77
CA MET A 84 13.77 5.73 9.41
C MET A 84 13.62 6.09 10.89
N GLU A 85 14.47 5.53 11.75
CA GLU A 85 14.57 5.92 13.16
C GLU A 85 15.71 6.93 13.34
N GLY A 86 15.40 8.05 13.99
CA GLY A 86 16.36 9.09 14.38
C GLY A 86 16.80 9.02 15.84
N ALA A 87 17.26 10.15 16.38
CA ALA A 87 17.57 10.27 17.82
C ALA A 87 16.34 9.91 18.66
N GLU A 88 16.58 9.27 19.81
CA GLU A 88 15.52 8.81 20.72
C GLU A 88 14.46 7.91 20.06
N ARG A 89 14.81 7.26 18.93
CA ARG A 89 13.93 6.38 18.14
C ARG A 89 12.72 7.10 17.54
N LYS A 90 12.81 8.42 17.35
CA LYS A 90 11.80 9.24 16.65
C LYS A 90 11.71 8.81 15.19
N LEU A 91 10.51 8.46 14.72
CA LEU A 91 10.30 8.09 13.32
C LEU A 91 10.23 9.29 12.38
N MET A 92 10.76 9.09 11.18
CA MET A 92 10.74 10.03 10.06
C MET A 92 10.57 9.30 8.72
N VAL A 93 10.13 10.00 7.68
CA VAL A 93 9.87 9.45 6.33
C VAL A 93 10.39 10.35 5.22
#